data_AF-A0A813TTR3-F1
#
_entry.id   AF-A0A813TTR3-F1
#
_cell.length_a   1.000
_cell.length_b   1.000
_cell.length_c   1.000
_cell.angle_alpha   90.00
_cell.angle_beta   90.00
_cell.angle_gamma   90.00
#
_symmetry.space_group_name_H-M   'P 1'
#
loop_
_entity.id
_entity.type
_entity.pdbx_description
1 polymer ?
#
loop_
_entity_poly.entity_id
_entity_poly.type
_entity_poly.pdbx_seq_one_letter_code
_entity_poly.pdbx_strand_id
1 'polypeptide(L)'
;MFVKMCSVVKCGFAPLIGIIPDTLAKLKNLTYFSVSRTKVVKGFEELTKLPKLETLLLNNCSLTSLPNLDNLSNLAVLFVENNNLTDISDIPGVQYLYLSGNQLKNIPMTKDPNKLVGLDMSGNPLSSAATIMLYKNLEDINLSDTGINSIPATIDKLRNVTRLDLSGNKLTHLPTNIRNLRQLEVLDIKNNLLSKRDVELIRRSFAKSHPELQIKY
;
A
#
# COMPACT_ATOMS: atom_id res chain seq x y z
N MET A 1 -4.41 10.40 -36.87
CA MET A 1 -3.12 9.69 -36.98
C MET A 1 -2.59 9.44 -35.56
N PHE A 2 -2.27 8.19 -35.21
CA PHE A 2 -1.66 7.72 -33.94
C PHE A 2 -2.33 8.00 -32.58
N VAL A 3 -3.48 7.36 -32.28
CA VAL A 3 -3.99 7.31 -30.88
C VAL A 3 -4.53 5.93 -30.44
N LYS A 4 -4.70 4.97 -31.37
CA LYS A 4 -5.40 3.69 -31.07
C LYS A 4 -4.58 2.62 -30.31
N MET A 5 -3.30 2.83 -30.05
CA MET A 5 -2.41 1.80 -29.44
C MET A 5 -1.76 2.21 -28.11
N CYS A 6 -2.07 3.38 -27.55
CA CYS A 6 -1.47 3.79 -26.29
C CYS A 6 -2.07 2.97 -25.12
N SER A 7 -1.31 1.99 -24.63
CA SER A 7 -1.58 1.26 -23.38
C SER A 7 -1.04 2.01 -22.15
N VAL A 8 -0.12 2.95 -22.37
CA VAL A 8 0.55 3.72 -21.32
C VAL A 8 0.45 5.21 -21.63
N VAL A 9 0.03 5.99 -20.65
CA VAL A 9 0.12 7.46 -20.69
C VAL A 9 0.78 7.94 -19.39
N LYS A 10 1.84 8.74 -19.54
CA LYS A 10 2.59 9.37 -18.44
C LYS A 10 2.61 10.87 -18.67
N CYS A 11 1.95 11.63 -17.81
CA CYS A 11 1.82 13.09 -17.94
C CYS A 11 2.92 13.88 -17.20
N GLY A 12 3.88 13.20 -16.56
CA GLY A 12 4.84 13.80 -15.61
C GLY A 12 5.82 14.86 -16.15
N PHE A 13 5.79 15.23 -17.43
CA PHE A 13 6.69 16.23 -18.03
C PHE A 13 6.00 17.34 -18.83
N ALA A 14 4.72 17.21 -19.16
CA ALA A 14 3.93 18.29 -19.74
C ALA A 14 2.75 18.51 -18.79
N PRO A 15 2.60 19.71 -18.19
CA PRO A 15 1.58 19.90 -17.18
C PRO A 15 0.21 19.69 -17.82
N LEU A 16 -0.47 18.61 -17.45
CA LEU A 16 -1.93 18.66 -17.40
C LEU A 16 -2.25 19.74 -16.37
N ILE A 17 -2.55 20.95 -16.84
CA ILE A 17 -2.93 22.06 -15.98
C ILE A 17 -4.35 21.80 -15.53
N GLY A 18 -4.47 21.27 -14.31
CA GLY A 18 -5.71 21.23 -13.53
C GLY A 18 -6.71 20.12 -13.86
N ILE A 19 -6.76 19.59 -15.09
CA ILE A 19 -7.80 18.64 -15.49
C ILE A 19 -7.31 17.50 -16.41
N ILE A 20 -7.83 16.29 -16.20
CA ILE A 20 -7.73 15.18 -17.15
C ILE A 20 -8.74 15.45 -18.29
N PRO A 21 -8.31 15.53 -19.57
CA PRO A 21 -9.20 15.84 -20.66
C PRO A 21 -10.16 14.68 -20.96
N ASP A 22 -11.40 14.99 -21.30
CA ASP A 22 -12.45 14.03 -21.72
C ASP A 22 -12.01 13.14 -22.90
N THR A 23 -11.15 13.66 -23.77
CA THR A 23 -10.56 12.91 -24.88
C THR A 23 -9.76 11.69 -24.43
N LEU A 24 -9.31 11.62 -23.17
CA LEU A 24 -8.67 10.44 -22.60
C LEU A 24 -9.59 9.21 -22.71
N ALA A 25 -10.90 9.39 -22.55
CA ALA A 25 -11.88 8.31 -22.65
C ALA A 25 -11.90 7.60 -24.02
N LYS A 26 -11.26 8.18 -25.05
CA LYS A 26 -11.08 7.55 -26.38
C LYS A 26 -10.00 6.46 -26.38
N LEU A 27 -9.12 6.43 -25.38
CA LEU A 27 -8.03 5.45 -25.25
C LEU A 27 -8.51 4.12 -24.66
N LYS A 28 -9.36 3.38 -25.38
CA LYS A 28 -9.99 2.14 -24.87
C LYS A 28 -9.02 1.00 -24.53
N ASN A 29 -7.77 1.10 -24.94
CA ASN A 29 -6.71 0.13 -24.64
C ASN A 29 -5.75 0.59 -23.53
N LEU A 30 -6.00 1.74 -22.90
CA LEU A 30 -5.15 2.25 -21.83
C LEU A 30 -5.24 1.33 -20.61
N THR A 31 -4.10 0.76 -20.20
CA THR A 31 -3.98 -0.08 -19.00
C THR A 31 -3.24 0.64 -17.88
N TYR A 32 -2.43 1.63 -18.23
CA TYR A 32 -1.60 2.38 -17.31
C TYR A 32 -1.79 3.88 -17.52
N PHE A 33 -2.11 4.59 -16.44
CA PHE A 33 -2.23 6.04 -16.46
C PHE A 33 -1.48 6.67 -15.28
N SER A 34 -0.64 7.66 -15.56
CA SER A 34 0.09 8.39 -14.53
C SER A 34 -0.08 9.89 -14.71
N VAL A 35 -0.53 10.55 -13.64
CA VAL A 35 -0.53 12.01 -13.46
C VAL A 35 0.41 12.40 -12.32
N SER A 36 1.34 11.53 -11.95
CA SER A 36 2.29 11.79 -10.87
C SER A 36 3.12 13.06 -11.15
N ARG A 37 3.45 13.81 -10.10
CA ARG A 37 4.17 15.09 -10.18
C ARG A 37 3.42 16.15 -11.01
N THR A 38 2.09 16.11 -11.01
CA THR A 38 1.24 17.14 -11.62
C THR A 38 0.31 17.78 -10.59
N LYS A 39 -0.36 18.87 -10.95
CA LYS A 39 -1.38 19.55 -10.13
C LYS A 39 -2.80 19.26 -10.61
N VAL A 40 -3.03 18.06 -11.17
CA VAL A 40 -4.35 17.65 -11.66
C VAL A 40 -5.30 17.47 -10.48
N VAL A 41 -6.43 18.18 -10.52
CA VAL A 41 -7.44 18.18 -9.44
C VAL A 41 -8.85 17.82 -9.94
N LYS A 42 -9.05 17.66 -11.25
CA LYS A 42 -10.35 17.41 -11.90
C LYS A 42 -10.25 16.38 -13.03
N GLY A 43 -11.39 15.81 -13.44
CA GLY A 43 -11.49 14.92 -14.60
C GLY A 43 -11.25 13.44 -14.29
N PHE A 44 -11.20 13.04 -13.01
CA PHE A 44 -10.99 11.64 -12.62
C PHE A 44 -12.19 10.74 -12.99
N GLU A 45 -13.38 11.32 -13.11
CA GLU A 45 -14.57 10.66 -13.63
C GLU A 45 -14.36 10.09 -15.05
N GLU A 46 -13.45 10.66 -15.85
CA GLU A 46 -13.12 10.15 -17.18
C GLU A 46 -12.39 8.82 -17.15
N LEU A 47 -11.69 8.51 -16.05
CA LEU A 47 -11.01 7.23 -15.87
C LEU A 47 -11.99 6.06 -15.77
N THR A 48 -13.22 6.30 -15.30
CA THR A 48 -14.29 5.29 -15.25
C THR A 48 -14.71 4.79 -16.64
N LYS A 49 -14.41 5.56 -17.69
CA LYS A 49 -14.72 5.22 -19.08
C LYS A 49 -13.63 4.37 -19.76
N LEU A 50 -12.57 4.01 -19.03
CA LEU A 50 -11.42 3.24 -19.51
C LEU A 50 -11.54 1.77 -19.06
N PRO A 51 -12.05 0.88 -19.91
CA PRO A 51 -12.43 -0.47 -19.49
C PRO A 51 -11.24 -1.38 -19.17
N LYS A 52 -10.01 -0.99 -19.50
CA LYS A 52 -8.80 -1.80 -19.27
C LYS A 52 -7.83 -1.14 -18.29
N LEU A 53 -8.20 -0.04 -17.65
CA LEU A 53 -7.29 0.66 -16.74
C LEU A 53 -7.03 -0.20 -15.50
N GLU A 54 -5.79 -0.67 -15.38
CA GLU A 54 -5.34 -1.59 -14.33
C GLU A 54 -4.39 -0.91 -13.35
N THR A 55 -3.66 0.10 -13.79
CA THR A 55 -2.64 0.80 -12.99
C THR A 55 -2.83 2.31 -13.04
N LEU A 56 -2.94 2.94 -11.87
CA LEU A 56 -3.08 4.38 -11.70
C LEU A 56 -1.99 4.92 -10.76
N LEU A 57 -1.26 5.95 -11.21
CA LEU A 57 -0.23 6.61 -10.39
C LEU A 57 -0.56 8.08 -10.14
N LEU A 58 -0.71 8.41 -8.86
CA LEU A 58 -1.05 9.72 -8.30
C LEU A 58 0.05 10.25 -7.36
N ASN A 59 1.28 9.76 -7.50
CA ASN A 59 2.39 10.11 -6.62
C ASN A 59 2.76 11.59 -6.73
N ASN A 60 3.09 12.23 -5.61
CA ASN A 60 3.59 13.62 -5.59
C ASN A 60 2.64 14.63 -6.27
N CYS A 61 1.34 14.52 -6.00
CA CYS A 61 0.31 15.40 -6.57
C CYS A 61 -0.19 16.46 -5.57
N SER A 62 0.40 16.52 -4.37
CA SER A 62 -0.05 17.39 -3.27
C SER A 62 -1.52 17.16 -2.88
N LEU A 63 -2.01 15.92 -3.01
CA LEU A 63 -3.39 15.57 -2.70
C LEU A 63 -3.66 15.65 -1.20
N THR A 64 -4.72 16.34 -0.80
CA THR A 64 -5.26 16.33 0.57
C THR A 64 -6.40 15.32 0.75
N SER A 65 -6.98 14.85 -0.35
CA SER A 65 -7.96 13.76 -0.42
C SER A 65 -7.76 12.97 -1.71
N LEU A 66 -8.20 11.71 -1.74
CA LEU A 66 -8.29 11.01 -3.02
C LEU A 66 -9.39 11.62 -3.90
N PRO A 67 -9.20 11.65 -5.23
CA PRO A 67 -10.32 11.86 -6.14
C PRO A 67 -11.29 10.67 -6.06
N ASN A 68 -12.51 10.85 -6.57
CA ASN A 68 -13.44 9.74 -6.65
C ASN A 68 -12.93 8.69 -7.64
N LEU A 69 -12.51 7.53 -7.11
CA LEU A 69 -12.05 6.37 -7.88
C LEU A 69 -13.12 5.28 -7.97
N ASP A 70 -14.36 5.58 -7.57
CA ASP A 70 -15.47 4.65 -7.66
C ASP A 70 -15.64 4.15 -9.09
N ASN A 71 -16.00 2.87 -9.21
CA ASN A 71 -16.26 2.20 -10.47
C ASN A 71 -15.02 1.95 -11.35
N LEU A 72 -13.80 2.20 -10.87
CA LEU A 72 -12.57 1.66 -11.48
C LEU A 72 -12.43 0.16 -11.16
N SER A 73 -13.36 -0.65 -11.67
CA SER A 73 -13.54 -2.06 -11.30
C SER A 73 -12.37 -2.98 -11.71
N ASN A 74 -11.60 -2.57 -12.72
CA ASN A 74 -10.42 -3.31 -13.20
C ASN A 74 -9.10 -2.78 -12.62
N LEU A 75 -9.14 -1.75 -11.77
CA LEU A 75 -7.94 -1.22 -11.15
C LEU A 75 -7.33 -2.26 -10.21
N ALA A 76 -6.12 -2.69 -10.51
CA ALA A 76 -5.38 -3.67 -9.74
C ALA A 76 -4.26 -3.02 -8.91
N VAL A 77 -3.68 -1.91 -9.39
CA VAL A 77 -2.55 -1.26 -8.73
C VAL A 77 -2.79 0.24 -8.62
N LEU A 78 -2.70 0.76 -7.40
CA LEU A 78 -2.86 2.18 -7.10
C LEU A 78 -1.64 2.70 -6.33
N PHE A 79 -0.96 3.69 -6.91
CA PHE A 79 0.11 4.43 -6.25
C PHE A 79 -0.36 5.83 -5.90
N VAL A 80 -0.24 6.22 -4.64
CA VAL A 80 -0.62 7.55 -4.13
C VAL A 80 0.43 8.09 -3.14
N GLU A 81 1.67 7.74 -3.39
CA GLU A 81 2.79 8.01 -2.52
C GLU A 81 3.16 9.50 -2.48
N ASN A 82 3.69 9.96 -1.36
CA ASN A 82 4.20 11.32 -1.18
C ASN A 82 3.13 12.39 -1.48
N ASN A 83 1.98 12.28 -0.79
CA ASN A 83 0.91 13.27 -0.82
C ASN A 83 0.64 13.80 0.61
N ASN A 84 -0.44 14.54 0.80
CA ASN A 84 -0.82 15.17 2.06
C ASN A 84 -2.12 14.54 2.62
N LEU A 85 -2.36 13.26 2.35
CA LEU A 85 -3.59 12.57 2.75
C LEU A 85 -3.60 12.31 4.25
N THR A 86 -4.66 12.75 4.93
CA THR A 86 -4.85 12.54 6.38
C THR A 86 -5.85 11.44 6.69
N ASP A 87 -6.79 11.20 5.76
CA ASP A 87 -7.77 10.14 5.79
C ASP A 87 -8.15 9.73 4.35
N ILE A 88 -8.53 8.47 4.17
CA ILE A 88 -8.93 7.91 2.88
C ILE A 88 -10.06 6.90 3.10
N SER A 89 -11.17 7.10 2.38
CA SER A 89 -12.25 6.13 2.22
C SER A 89 -12.37 5.69 0.76
N ASP A 90 -13.19 4.67 0.51
CA ASP A 90 -13.69 4.31 -0.82
C ASP A 90 -12.63 3.90 -1.86
N ILE A 91 -11.50 3.34 -1.40
CA ILE A 91 -10.51 2.78 -2.31
C ILE A 91 -11.13 1.58 -3.05
N PRO A 92 -11.06 1.50 -4.40
CA PRO A 92 -11.50 0.34 -5.16
C PRO A 92 -10.85 -0.95 -4.65
N GLY A 93 -11.44 -2.10 -4.98
CA GLY A 93 -10.84 -3.40 -4.70
C GLY A 93 -9.59 -3.64 -5.54
N VAL A 94 -8.43 -3.16 -5.06
CA VAL A 94 -7.11 -3.27 -5.69
C VAL A 94 -6.31 -4.44 -5.12
N GLN A 95 -5.33 -4.93 -5.89
CA GLN A 95 -4.39 -5.96 -5.46
C GLN A 95 -3.16 -5.37 -4.76
N TYR A 96 -2.70 -4.20 -5.21
CA TYR A 96 -1.53 -3.53 -4.66
C TYR A 96 -1.84 -2.05 -4.39
N LEU A 97 -1.56 -1.62 -3.17
CA LEU A 97 -1.84 -0.26 -2.70
C LEU A 97 -0.59 0.36 -2.08
N TYR A 98 -0.10 1.43 -2.69
CA TYR A 98 1.09 2.16 -2.23
C TYR A 98 0.71 3.55 -1.75
N LEU A 99 0.80 3.76 -0.44
CA LEU A 99 0.38 4.96 0.28
C LEU A 99 1.54 5.61 1.05
N SER A 100 2.78 5.24 0.75
CA SER A 100 3.97 5.71 1.47
C SER A 100 4.06 7.25 1.52
N GLY A 101 4.61 7.79 2.59
CA GLY A 101 4.86 9.24 2.73
C GLY A 101 3.59 10.11 2.70
N ASN A 102 2.54 9.70 3.39
CA ASN A 102 1.33 10.50 3.62
C ASN A 102 1.19 10.86 5.11
N GLN A 103 0.04 11.40 5.52
CA GLN A 103 -0.27 11.79 6.91
C GLN A 103 -1.36 10.91 7.52
N LEU A 104 -1.49 9.66 7.04
CA LEU A 104 -2.54 8.74 7.47
C LEU A 104 -2.28 8.28 8.90
N LYS A 105 -3.34 8.33 9.71
CA LYS A 105 -3.31 7.83 11.09
C LYS A 105 -3.82 6.40 11.22
N ASN A 106 -4.48 5.89 10.20
CA ASN A 106 -5.05 4.55 10.15
C ASN A 106 -4.76 3.93 8.78
N ILE A 107 -4.68 2.61 8.74
CA ILE A 107 -4.69 1.86 7.49
C ILE A 107 -6.11 1.97 6.91
N PRO A 108 -6.31 2.53 5.69
CA PRO A 108 -7.64 2.71 5.12
C PRO A 108 -8.28 1.37 4.77
N MET A 109 -9.59 1.34 4.54
CA MET A 109 -10.33 0.16 4.07
C MET A 109 -10.60 0.24 2.56
N THR A 110 -10.28 -0.83 1.81
CA THR A 110 -10.70 -0.98 0.41
C THR A 110 -12.10 -1.56 0.33
N LYS A 111 -12.82 -1.30 -0.77
CA LYS A 111 -14.16 -1.89 -1.04
C LYS A 111 -14.15 -3.42 -1.10
N ASP A 112 -13.04 -4.03 -1.49
CA ASP A 112 -12.86 -5.49 -1.49
C ASP A 112 -11.53 -5.86 -0.81
N PRO A 113 -11.52 -6.01 0.53
CA PRO A 113 -10.30 -6.29 1.29
C PRO A 113 -9.71 -7.68 0.99
N ASN A 114 -10.45 -8.57 0.33
CA ASN A 114 -9.92 -9.90 -0.05
C ASN A 114 -9.07 -9.83 -1.32
N LYS A 115 -9.09 -8.73 -2.08
CA LYS A 115 -8.21 -8.57 -3.25
C LYS A 115 -6.80 -8.13 -2.89
N LEU A 116 -6.62 -7.47 -1.74
CA LEU A 116 -5.35 -6.83 -1.41
C LEU A 116 -4.28 -7.88 -1.05
N VAL A 117 -3.20 -7.87 -1.82
CA VAL A 117 -2.03 -8.76 -1.71
C VAL A 117 -0.83 -7.98 -1.20
N GLY A 118 -0.61 -6.76 -1.71
CA GLY A 118 0.50 -5.91 -1.28
C GLY A 118 0.03 -4.56 -0.73
N LEU A 119 0.60 -4.15 0.40
CA LEU A 119 0.30 -2.88 1.04
C LEU A 119 1.58 -2.18 1.50
N ASP A 120 1.79 -0.94 1.04
CA ASP A 120 2.82 -0.05 1.55
C ASP A 120 2.20 1.17 2.24
N MET A 121 2.39 1.26 3.55
CA MET A 121 1.98 2.39 4.40
C MET A 121 3.17 3.13 4.99
N SER A 122 4.39 2.86 4.52
CA SER A 122 5.61 3.39 5.14
C SER A 122 5.62 4.92 5.26
N GLY A 123 6.23 5.44 6.32
CA GLY A 123 6.32 6.89 6.54
C GLY A 123 4.99 7.59 6.80
N ASN A 124 3.94 6.87 7.20
CA ASN A 124 2.66 7.46 7.66
C ASN A 124 2.59 7.44 9.20
N PRO A 125 2.08 8.51 9.86
CA PRO A 125 2.01 8.59 11.32
C PRO A 125 0.84 7.75 11.90
N LEU A 126 0.92 6.42 11.78
CA LEU A 126 -0.12 5.50 12.23
C LEU A 126 -0.29 5.53 13.75
N SER A 127 -1.54 5.62 14.19
CA SER A 127 -1.89 5.47 15.61
C SER A 127 -1.88 4.00 16.04
N SER A 128 -2.18 3.09 15.10
CA SER A 128 -2.29 1.65 15.35
C SER A 128 -2.18 0.86 14.05
N ALA A 129 -1.65 -0.37 14.15
CA ALA A 129 -1.65 -1.34 13.07
C ALA A 129 -2.89 -2.26 13.06
N ALA A 130 -3.85 -2.10 13.99
CA ALA A 130 -4.97 -3.04 14.18
C ALA A 130 -5.79 -3.35 12.92
N THR A 131 -6.02 -2.34 12.09
CA THR A 131 -6.85 -2.46 10.87
C THR A 131 -6.22 -3.34 9.80
N ILE A 132 -4.92 -3.66 9.87
CA ILE A 132 -4.27 -4.61 8.97
C ILE A 132 -5.00 -5.97 8.96
N MET A 133 -5.67 -6.31 10.07
CA MET A 133 -6.37 -7.57 10.23
C MET A 133 -7.60 -7.71 9.34
N LEU A 134 -8.04 -6.67 8.63
CA LEU A 134 -9.11 -6.76 7.63
C LEU A 134 -8.66 -7.51 6.36
N TYR A 135 -7.36 -7.50 6.06
CA TYR A 135 -6.82 -7.93 4.77
C TYR A 135 -6.20 -9.33 4.86
N LYS A 136 -7.02 -10.38 4.64
CA LYS A 136 -6.60 -11.77 4.90
C LYS A 136 -5.64 -12.36 3.89
N ASN A 137 -5.56 -11.76 2.70
CA ASN A 137 -4.77 -12.27 1.59
C ASN A 137 -3.45 -11.52 1.39
N LEU A 138 -3.05 -10.66 2.35
CA LEU A 138 -1.78 -9.96 2.28
C LEU A 138 -0.59 -10.92 2.28
N GLU A 139 0.34 -10.65 1.38
CA GLU A 139 1.62 -11.35 1.20
C GLU A 139 2.79 -10.41 1.53
N ASP A 140 2.73 -9.15 1.06
CA ASP A 140 3.77 -8.14 1.29
C ASP A 140 3.21 -6.94 2.04
N ILE A 141 3.78 -6.68 3.22
CA ILE A 141 3.35 -5.61 4.12
C ILE A 141 4.54 -4.74 4.49
N ASN A 142 4.45 -3.46 4.14
CA ASN A 142 5.40 -2.45 4.58
C ASN A 142 4.71 -1.44 5.54
N LEU A 143 5.09 -1.49 6.81
CA LEU A 143 4.69 -0.55 7.87
C LEU A 143 5.91 0.19 8.45
N SER A 144 7.01 0.31 7.69
CA SER A 144 8.23 0.95 8.18
C SER A 144 8.01 2.43 8.49
N ASP A 145 8.71 2.94 9.50
CA ASP A 145 8.68 4.37 9.86
C ASP A 145 7.26 4.92 10.11
N THR A 146 6.35 4.08 10.66
CA THR A 146 4.96 4.50 10.91
C THR A 146 4.71 4.98 12.34
N GLY A 147 5.69 4.81 13.23
CA GLY A 147 5.61 5.22 14.63
C GLY A 147 4.80 4.28 15.52
N ILE A 148 4.35 3.12 15.00
CA ILE A 148 3.59 2.13 15.79
C ILE A 148 4.43 1.58 16.94
N ASN A 149 3.79 1.29 18.06
CA ASN A 149 4.42 0.75 19.27
C ASN A 149 4.03 -0.71 19.57
N SER A 150 3.09 -1.25 18.81
CA SER A 150 2.62 -2.63 18.91
C SER A 150 2.02 -3.10 17.58
N ILE A 151 1.96 -4.41 17.38
CA ILE A 151 1.20 -5.06 16.31
C ILE A 151 0.13 -5.99 16.93
N PRO A 152 -0.94 -6.34 16.20
CA PRO A 152 -2.03 -7.13 16.76
C PRO A 152 -1.60 -8.52 17.21
N ALA A 153 -2.07 -8.99 18.38
CA ALA A 153 -1.81 -10.34 18.86
C ALA A 153 -2.39 -11.45 17.95
N THR A 154 -3.28 -11.07 17.03
CA THR A 154 -3.92 -11.93 16.03
C THR A 154 -3.24 -11.87 14.66
N ILE A 155 -2.02 -11.32 14.57
CA ILE A 155 -1.25 -11.22 13.32
C ILE A 155 -1.10 -12.57 12.61
N ASP A 156 -1.11 -13.68 13.36
CA ASP A 156 -1.08 -15.06 12.85
C ASP A 156 -2.26 -15.44 11.95
N LYS A 157 -3.31 -14.62 11.89
CA LYS A 157 -4.41 -14.78 10.93
C LYS A 157 -4.04 -14.32 9.51
N LEU A 158 -2.95 -13.58 9.32
CA LEU A 158 -2.45 -13.18 8.01
C LEU A 158 -1.55 -14.29 7.44
N ARG A 159 -2.18 -15.41 7.06
CA ARG A 159 -1.47 -16.68 6.77
C ARG A 159 -0.61 -16.65 5.52
N ASN A 160 -0.84 -15.69 4.63
CA ASN A 160 -0.16 -15.58 3.35
C ASN A 160 1.07 -14.66 3.40
N VAL A 161 1.34 -14.02 4.55
CA VAL A 161 2.42 -13.03 4.63
C VAL A 161 3.78 -13.70 4.44
N THR A 162 4.48 -13.28 3.39
CA THR A 162 5.84 -13.66 3.04
C THR A 162 6.85 -12.59 3.43
N ARG A 163 6.46 -11.31 3.36
CA ARG A 163 7.29 -10.18 3.76
C ARG A 163 6.56 -9.26 4.72
N LEU A 164 7.21 -8.97 5.85
CA LEU A 164 6.73 -8.03 6.85
C LEU A 164 7.84 -7.06 7.27
N ASP A 165 7.70 -5.80 6.87
CA ASP A 165 8.60 -4.72 7.26
C ASP A 165 7.97 -3.88 8.38
N LEU A 166 8.59 -3.90 9.55
CA LEU A 166 8.23 -3.16 10.75
C LEU A 166 9.38 -2.24 11.19
N SER A 167 10.36 -1.99 10.32
CA SER A 167 11.55 -1.21 10.68
C SER A 167 11.22 0.25 11.01
N GLY A 168 12.06 0.92 11.80
CA GLY A 168 11.90 2.35 12.10
C GLY A 168 10.69 2.69 12.97
N ASN A 169 10.20 1.73 13.76
CA ASN A 169 9.04 1.91 14.63
C ASN A 169 9.43 2.02 16.12
N LYS A 170 8.43 2.03 17.00
CA LYS A 170 8.60 2.14 18.46
C LYS A 170 8.27 0.83 19.17
N LEU A 171 8.44 -0.31 18.49
CA LEU A 171 8.10 -1.62 19.04
C LEU A 171 9.07 -1.99 20.16
N THR A 172 8.53 -2.36 21.33
CA THR A 172 9.32 -2.88 22.45
C THR A 172 9.28 -4.40 22.54
N HIS A 173 8.25 -5.01 21.96
CA HIS A 173 8.04 -6.47 21.90
C HIS A 173 7.24 -6.81 20.63
N LEU A 174 7.27 -8.09 20.23
CA LEU A 174 6.34 -8.65 19.24
C LEU A 174 5.42 -9.66 19.92
N PRO A 175 4.17 -9.84 19.45
CA PRO A 175 3.29 -10.87 19.97
C PRO A 175 3.88 -12.26 19.70
N THR A 176 3.75 -13.16 20.68
CA THR A 176 4.29 -14.53 20.60
C THR A 176 3.73 -15.33 19.42
N ASN A 177 2.52 -15.01 18.97
CA ASN A 177 1.86 -15.63 17.82
C ASN A 177 2.49 -15.28 16.48
N ILE A 178 3.40 -14.30 16.40
CA ILE A 178 4.09 -13.95 15.14
C ILE A 178 4.81 -15.17 14.53
N ARG A 179 5.28 -16.10 15.37
CA ARG A 179 5.91 -17.37 14.96
C ARG A 179 5.02 -18.28 14.10
N ASN A 180 3.70 -18.03 14.09
CA ASN A 180 2.71 -18.79 13.34
C ASN A 180 2.51 -18.27 11.92
N LEU A 181 3.18 -17.19 11.51
CA LEU A 181 3.23 -16.73 10.12
C LEU A 181 4.07 -17.71 9.29
N ARG A 182 3.41 -18.75 8.77
CA ARG A 182 4.11 -19.92 8.21
C ARG A 182 4.76 -19.72 6.84
N GLN A 183 4.41 -18.63 6.17
CA GLN A 183 4.96 -18.29 4.86
C GLN A 183 5.99 -17.17 4.98
N LEU A 184 6.28 -16.69 6.19
CA LEU A 184 7.16 -15.55 6.38
C LEU A 184 8.61 -15.90 5.98
N GLU A 185 9.12 -15.18 5.01
CA GLU A 185 10.47 -15.30 4.48
C GLU A 185 11.36 -14.16 4.97
N VAL A 186 10.78 -12.96 5.15
CA VAL A 186 11.50 -11.76 5.59
C VAL A 186 10.71 -11.04 6.69
N LEU A 187 11.37 -10.84 7.83
CA LEU A 187 10.91 -9.98 8.92
C LEU A 187 11.95 -8.89 9.17
N ASP A 188 11.61 -7.64 8.87
CA ASP A 188 12.45 -6.49 9.22
C ASP A 188 11.94 -5.78 10.47
N ILE A 189 12.77 -5.75 11.51
CA ILE A 189 12.50 -5.12 12.80
C ILE A 189 13.63 -4.17 13.21
N LYS A 190 14.51 -3.79 12.27
CA LYS A 190 15.58 -2.82 12.52
C LYS A 190 15.03 -1.51 13.07
N ASN A 191 15.86 -0.77 13.80
CA ASN A 191 15.52 0.57 14.29
C ASN A 191 14.21 0.60 15.10
N ASN A 192 14.02 -0.40 15.98
CA ASN A 192 12.96 -0.45 16.97
C ASN A 192 13.55 -0.36 18.39
N LEU A 193 12.68 -0.46 19.41
CA LEU A 193 13.04 -0.44 20.83
C LEU A 193 13.10 -1.86 21.42
N LEU A 194 13.31 -2.89 20.59
CA LEU A 194 13.41 -4.29 20.99
C LEU A 194 14.75 -4.55 21.68
N SER A 195 14.72 -5.20 22.85
CA SER A 195 15.96 -5.63 23.49
C SER A 195 16.60 -6.80 22.73
N LYS A 196 17.91 -7.00 22.89
CA LYS A 196 18.60 -8.19 22.34
C LYS A 196 17.93 -9.49 22.78
N ARG A 197 17.37 -9.52 23.99
CA ARG A 197 16.66 -10.68 24.54
C ARG A 197 15.36 -10.96 23.78
N ASP A 198 14.59 -9.92 23.44
CA ASP A 198 13.33 -10.08 22.69
C ASP A 198 13.58 -10.63 21.29
N VAL A 199 14.61 -10.12 20.61
CA VAL A 199 15.01 -10.60 19.28
C VAL A 199 15.44 -12.07 19.32
N GLU A 200 16.21 -12.45 20.34
CA GLU A 200 16.62 -13.84 20.52
C GLU A 200 15.43 -14.77 20.77
N LEU A 201 14.43 -14.33 21.55
CA LEU A 201 13.18 -15.07 21.73
C LEU A 201 12.41 -15.23 20.42
N ILE A 202 12.32 -14.17 19.62
CA ILE A 202 11.69 -14.21 18.29
C ILE A 202 12.42 -15.22 17.39
N ARG A 203 13.75 -15.11 17.27
CA ARG A 203 14.59 -16.04 16.48
C ARG A 203 14.37 -17.50 16.90
N ARG A 204 14.43 -17.79 18.20
CA ARG A 204 14.19 -19.15 18.73
C ARG A 204 12.77 -19.65 18.43
N SER A 205 11.79 -18.76 18.45
CA SER A 205 10.40 -19.11 18.17
C SER A 205 10.18 -19.54 16.72
N PHE A 206 10.95 -18.99 15.78
CA PHE A 206 10.93 -19.34 14.36
C PHE A 206 11.90 -20.47 13.99
N ALA A 207 13.00 -20.65 14.72
CA ALA A 207 14.09 -21.58 14.37
C ALA A 207 13.64 -23.02 14.10
N LYS A 208 12.54 -23.48 14.71
CA LYS A 208 12.00 -24.83 14.48
C LYS A 208 11.11 -24.93 13.25
N SER A 209 10.48 -23.84 12.84
CA SER A 209 9.44 -23.84 11.80
C SER A 209 9.91 -23.20 10.49
N HIS A 210 10.85 -22.25 10.54
CA HIS A 210 11.29 -21.47 9.38
C HIS A 210 12.81 -21.19 9.46
N PRO A 211 13.65 -22.19 9.14
CA PRO A 211 15.11 -22.03 9.24
C PRO A 211 15.67 -20.99 8.26
N GLU A 212 15.00 -20.76 7.14
CA GLU A 212 15.39 -19.79 6.10
C GLU A 212 14.85 -18.37 6.36
N LEU A 213 14.08 -18.15 7.43
CA LEU A 213 13.51 -16.83 7.74
C LEU A 213 14.62 -15.81 7.99
N GLN A 214 14.62 -14.73 7.20
CA GLN A 214 15.54 -13.63 7.36
C GLN A 214 14.98 -12.62 8.36
N ILE A 215 15.47 -12.65 9.60
CA ILE A 215 15.17 -11.65 10.63
C ILE A 215 16.25 -10.58 10.63
N LYS A 216 15.89 -9.38 10.16
CA LYS A 216 16.75 -8.19 10.15
C LYS A 216 16.51 -7.38 11.44
N TYR A 217 17.58 -7.12 12.20
CA TYR A 217 17.57 -6.37 13.47
C TYR A 217 18.79 -5.46 13.55
#